data_AF-A0AB34HDJ1-F1
#
_entry.id   AF-A0AB34HDJ1-F1
#
_cell.length_a   1.000
_cell.length_b   1.000
_cell.length_c   1.000
_cell.angle_alpha   90.00
_cell.angle_beta   90.00
_cell.angle_gamma   90.00
#
_symmetry.space_group_name_H-M   'P 1'
#
loop_
_entity.id
_entity.type
_entity.pdbx_description
1 polymer ?
#
loop_
_entity_poly.entity_id
_entity_poly.type
_entity_poly.pdbx_seq_one_letter_code
_entity_poly.pdbx_strand_id
1 'polypeptide(L)'
;MCKWLMMCSWENSSVSLNVNYNSKSFKTQGKAAGFSEHLTRIMNIEAYFERIGYKHFRNKLDLETLTDILQHQIRAIPFENLNIHCGEAMDLGLEATFDQIVRRNRGGWCLQVNHLLYWALTTIGFETTILGGYVYNTSANKYSNAMIHLLLKVTIDGRNYIADAGFGCSYQMWQPLELISGKDQPQVPCIFCLTEERGIWYLDQIRREQYIPNQEFLNSELLERNKYRKIYSFTLEPRTIKDFESVNIYLQESPASVFTSKSFCSLQTPEGVHCLVGFTLTYRRFNYKDNTDLVEFNTLNEEEVKENLKNIFNISLEKKFVPKHGDKLFTI
;
A
#
# COMPACT_ATOMS: atom_id res chain seq x y z
N MET A 1 -48.49 40.13 2.43
CA MET A 1 -48.24 41.57 2.21
C MET A 1 -46.75 41.78 2.44
N CYS A 2 -45.87 42.26 1.57
CA CYS A 2 -45.84 42.79 0.20
C CYS A 2 -44.44 42.37 -0.35
N LYS A 3 -44.33 41.65 -1.48
CA LYS A 3 -43.92 42.16 -2.81
C LYS A 3 -42.92 43.32 -2.77
N TRP A 4 -41.75 43.15 -3.40
CA TRP A 4 -41.26 43.99 -4.52
C TRP A 4 -40.24 43.22 -5.38
N LEU A 5 -40.56 43.10 -6.66
CA LEU A 5 -39.69 42.74 -7.79
C LEU A 5 -38.95 44.00 -8.25
N MET A 6 -37.75 43.85 -8.82
CA MET A 6 -37.31 44.71 -9.93
C MET A 6 -36.51 43.89 -10.94
N MET A 7 -37.08 43.79 -12.15
CA MET A 7 -36.42 43.45 -13.40
C MET A 7 -35.77 44.71 -13.97
N CYS A 8 -34.59 44.58 -14.59
CA CYS A 8 -34.15 45.46 -15.67
C CYS A 8 -33.36 44.64 -16.69
N SER A 9 -33.99 44.40 -17.84
CA SER A 9 -33.37 44.03 -19.12
C SER A 9 -32.98 45.31 -19.87
N TRP A 10 -31.83 45.36 -20.55
CA TRP A 10 -31.63 46.14 -21.80
C TRP A 10 -30.48 45.55 -22.62
N GLU A 11 -30.69 45.54 -23.94
CA GLU A 11 -29.89 44.92 -24.99
C GLU A 11 -28.71 45.78 -25.50
N ASN A 12 -27.73 45.07 -26.06
CA ASN A 12 -26.77 45.39 -27.13
C ASN A 12 -26.55 46.84 -27.59
N SER A 13 -25.28 47.25 -27.59
CA SER A 13 -24.68 47.87 -28.78
C SER A 13 -23.16 47.66 -28.81
N SER A 14 -22.72 47.26 -30.00
CA SER A 14 -21.36 46.94 -30.43
C SER A 14 -20.45 48.17 -30.50
N VAL A 15 -19.24 48.09 -29.95
CA VAL A 15 -18.11 48.91 -30.36
C VAL A 15 -16.88 48.02 -30.53
N SER A 16 -16.43 47.93 -31.76
CA SER A 16 -15.19 47.32 -32.20
C SER A 16 -14.00 48.19 -31.81
N LEU A 17 -13.09 47.64 -31.00
CA LEU A 17 -11.76 48.21 -30.79
C LEU A 17 -10.72 47.21 -31.27
N ASN A 18 -10.20 47.49 -32.48
CA ASN A 18 -8.97 46.91 -33.00
C ASN A 18 -7.82 47.29 -32.07
N VAL A 19 -7.19 46.29 -31.43
CA VAL A 19 -5.89 46.46 -30.79
C VAL A 19 -4.91 45.49 -31.43
N ASN A 20 -3.93 46.10 -32.10
CA ASN A 20 -2.84 45.46 -32.82
C ASN A 20 -2.05 44.47 -31.96
N TYR A 21 -1.80 43.29 -32.55
CA TYR A 21 -0.77 42.36 -32.11
C TYR A 21 0.60 43.05 -32.09
N ASN A 22 1.25 43.05 -30.93
CA ASN A 22 2.68 43.30 -30.85
C ASN A 22 3.30 42.24 -29.94
N SER A 23 3.95 41.26 -30.57
CA SER A 23 4.68 40.18 -29.94
C SER A 23 5.93 40.71 -29.25
N LYS A 24 5.90 40.80 -27.92
CA LYS A 24 7.12 40.84 -27.11
C LYS A 24 7.19 39.58 -26.26
N SER A 25 8.17 38.76 -26.61
CA SER A 25 8.54 37.54 -25.88
C SER A 25 9.01 37.88 -24.47
N PHE A 26 8.22 37.52 -23.47
CA PHE A 26 8.74 37.37 -22.12
C PHE A 26 9.29 35.94 -21.99
N LYS A 27 10.62 35.83 -22.05
CA LYS A 27 11.34 34.62 -21.66
C LYS A 27 11.20 34.44 -20.15
N THR A 28 10.29 33.58 -19.71
CA THR A 28 10.38 32.92 -18.41
C THR A 28 11.13 31.60 -18.59
N GLN A 29 12.46 31.67 -18.68
CA GLN A 29 13.33 30.49 -18.62
C GLN A 29 13.65 30.16 -17.15
N GLY A 30 13.45 28.89 -16.78
CA GLY A 30 14.49 28.15 -16.07
C GLY A 30 14.39 27.98 -14.55
N LYS A 31 13.23 27.62 -13.97
CA LYS A 31 13.22 27.00 -12.62
C LYS A 31 12.33 25.75 -12.46
N ALA A 32 11.21 25.64 -13.16
CA ALA A 32 10.32 24.47 -13.04
C ALA A 32 10.83 23.23 -13.82
N ALA A 33 11.40 23.43 -15.02
CA ALA A 33 11.92 22.32 -15.84
C ALA A 33 13.14 21.62 -15.18
N GLY A 34 14.03 22.37 -14.55
CA GLY A 34 15.24 21.81 -13.91
C GLY A 34 14.96 20.97 -12.66
N PHE A 35 13.85 21.18 -11.96
CA PHE A 35 13.47 20.37 -10.80
C PHE A 35 12.90 19.00 -11.23
N SER A 36 12.12 18.99 -12.31
CA SER A 36 11.58 17.78 -12.93
C SER A 36 12.67 16.92 -13.60
N GLU A 37 13.68 17.56 -14.18
CA GLU A 37 14.80 16.91 -14.88
C GLU A 37 15.88 16.37 -13.91
N HIS A 38 15.98 16.92 -12.68
CA HIS A 38 16.90 16.42 -11.65
C HIS A 38 16.35 15.19 -10.92
N LEU A 39 15.04 15.15 -10.63
CA LEU A 39 14.37 13.99 -10.03
C LEU A 39 14.37 12.76 -10.95
N THR A 40 14.25 12.98 -12.26
CA THR A 40 14.37 11.90 -13.29
C THR A 40 15.79 11.31 -13.38
N ARG A 41 16.81 12.00 -12.85
CA ARG A 41 18.19 11.46 -12.76
C ARG A 41 18.42 10.58 -11.53
N ILE A 42 17.59 10.71 -10.48
CA ILE A 42 17.74 9.99 -9.21
C ILE A 42 16.71 8.86 -9.06
N MET A 43 15.53 8.95 -9.66
CA MET A 43 14.53 7.87 -9.61
C MET A 43 14.03 7.58 -11.03
N ASN A 44 14.35 6.37 -11.52
CA ASN A 44 14.02 5.91 -12.87
C ASN A 44 12.88 4.89 -12.81
N ILE A 45 11.80 5.14 -13.56
CA ILE A 45 10.65 4.23 -13.67
C ILE A 45 11.03 2.87 -14.25
N GLU A 46 12.00 2.81 -15.17
CA GLU A 46 12.49 1.56 -15.74
C GLU A 46 13.15 0.68 -14.68
N ALA A 47 13.94 1.28 -13.78
CA ALA A 47 14.57 0.54 -12.68
C ALA A 47 13.53 0.02 -11.68
N TYR A 48 12.45 0.76 -11.44
CA TYR A 48 11.33 0.26 -10.65
C TYR A 48 10.62 -0.91 -11.33
N PHE A 49 10.37 -0.83 -12.64
CA PHE A 49 9.76 -1.93 -13.39
C PHE A 49 10.65 -3.16 -13.46
N GLU A 50 11.96 -2.99 -13.60
CA GLU A 50 12.94 -4.06 -13.48
C GLU A 50 12.89 -4.69 -12.07
N ARG A 51 12.85 -3.88 -11.02
CA ARG A 51 12.77 -4.33 -9.62
C ARG A 51 11.55 -5.20 -9.34
N ILE A 52 10.40 -4.87 -9.94
CA ILE A 52 9.17 -5.67 -9.77
C ILE A 52 9.02 -6.77 -10.82
N GLY A 53 9.94 -6.86 -11.78
CA GLY A 53 9.88 -7.82 -12.89
C GLY A 53 8.79 -7.52 -13.92
N TYR A 54 8.26 -6.30 -13.97
CA TYR A 54 7.22 -5.90 -14.92
C TYR A 54 7.83 -5.56 -16.28
N LYS A 55 7.69 -6.47 -17.24
CA LYS A 55 8.26 -6.34 -18.60
C LYS A 55 7.27 -5.77 -19.63
N HIS A 56 6.00 -5.67 -19.27
CA HIS A 56 4.94 -5.32 -20.19
C HIS A 56 4.65 -3.83 -20.12
N PHE A 57 5.51 -2.98 -20.67
CA PHE A 57 5.13 -1.58 -20.82
C PHE A 57 3.98 -1.48 -21.83
N ARG A 58 2.74 -1.49 -21.32
CA ARG A 58 1.54 -1.23 -22.09
C ARG A 58 1.37 0.28 -22.16
N ASN A 59 1.25 0.84 -23.37
CA ASN A 59 0.87 2.25 -23.56
C ASN A 59 -0.63 2.46 -23.28
N LYS A 60 -1.16 1.84 -22.22
CA LYS A 60 -2.58 1.93 -21.82
C LYS A 60 -2.67 2.15 -20.32
N LEU A 61 -3.49 3.11 -19.92
CA LEU A 61 -3.76 3.42 -18.52
C LEU A 61 -5.11 2.80 -18.13
N ASP A 62 -5.19 1.47 -18.24
CA ASP A 62 -6.40 0.69 -17.96
C ASP A 62 -6.27 -0.16 -16.68
N LEU A 63 -7.38 -0.77 -16.27
CA LEU A 63 -7.44 -1.59 -15.06
C LEU A 63 -6.51 -2.80 -15.13
N GLU A 64 -6.30 -3.36 -16.32
CA GLU A 64 -5.39 -4.49 -16.52
C GLU A 64 -3.94 -4.08 -16.23
N THR A 65 -3.51 -2.93 -16.74
CA THR A 65 -2.18 -2.37 -16.47
C THR A 65 -1.99 -2.05 -14.98
N LEU A 66 -2.99 -1.45 -14.33
CA LEU A 66 -2.96 -1.20 -12.88
C LEU A 66 -2.85 -2.51 -12.08
N THR A 67 -3.62 -3.51 -12.47
CA THR A 67 -3.61 -4.84 -11.83
C THR A 67 -2.27 -5.53 -12.00
N ASP A 68 -1.72 -5.52 -13.22
CA ASP A 68 -0.43 -6.13 -13.50
C ASP A 68 0.68 -5.49 -12.65
N ILE A 69 0.74 -4.15 -12.59
CA ILE A 69 1.74 -3.44 -11.77
C ILE A 69 1.59 -3.78 -10.29
N LEU A 70 0.38 -3.71 -9.75
CA LEU A 70 0.11 -4.06 -8.34
C LEU A 70 0.59 -5.48 -8.04
N GLN A 71 0.23 -6.44 -8.88
CA GLN A 71 0.59 -7.83 -8.68
C GLN A 71 2.10 -8.09 -8.79
N HIS A 72 2.78 -7.43 -9.72
CA HIS A 72 4.24 -7.52 -9.81
C HIS A 72 4.90 -6.93 -8.56
N GLN A 73 4.42 -5.78 -8.06
CA GLN A 73 4.95 -5.17 -6.85
C GLN A 73 4.77 -6.09 -5.62
N ILE A 74 3.57 -6.58 -5.33
CA ILE A 74 3.31 -7.39 -4.12
C ILE A 74 4.03 -8.76 -4.13
N ARG A 75 4.46 -9.22 -5.31
CA ARG A 75 5.24 -10.46 -5.49
C ARG A 75 6.75 -10.23 -5.50
N ALA A 76 7.21 -8.99 -5.59
CA ALA A 76 8.63 -8.65 -5.67
C ALA A 76 9.14 -7.84 -4.49
N ILE A 77 8.31 -6.95 -3.92
CA ILE A 77 8.66 -6.02 -2.85
C ILE A 77 7.98 -6.48 -1.57
N PRO A 78 8.74 -6.97 -0.56
CA PRO A 78 8.13 -7.44 0.68
C PRO A 78 7.52 -6.31 1.51
N PHE A 79 6.42 -6.63 2.20
CA PHE A 79 5.93 -5.84 3.33
C PHE A 79 6.75 -6.21 4.56
N GLU A 80 7.58 -5.29 5.06
CA GLU A 80 8.57 -5.57 6.10
C GLU A 80 8.90 -4.37 6.98
N ASN A 81 9.45 -4.64 8.16
CA ASN A 81 9.89 -3.62 9.12
C ASN A 81 11.28 -3.91 9.71
N LEU A 82 12.12 -4.65 8.98
CA LEU A 82 13.37 -5.22 9.48
C LEU A 82 14.39 -4.14 9.87
N ASN A 83 14.35 -2.96 9.23
CA ASN A 83 15.21 -1.83 9.59
C ASN A 83 15.09 -1.49 11.09
N ILE A 84 13.88 -1.44 11.65
CA ILE A 84 13.65 -1.15 13.08
C ILE A 84 14.44 -2.14 13.97
N HIS A 85 14.46 -3.40 13.57
CA HIS A 85 15.11 -4.50 14.30
C HIS A 85 16.59 -4.70 13.92
N CYS A 86 17.10 -3.86 13.00
CA CYS A 86 18.51 -3.67 12.69
C CYS A 86 19.07 -2.36 13.30
N GLY A 87 18.26 -1.60 14.04
CA GLY A 87 18.63 -0.28 14.58
C GLY A 87 18.70 0.80 13.50
N GLU A 88 17.88 0.69 12.46
CA GLU A 88 17.81 1.61 11.33
C GLU A 88 16.42 2.27 11.25
N ALA A 89 16.38 3.46 10.67
CA ALA A 89 15.13 4.20 10.50
C ALA A 89 14.27 3.62 9.38
N MET A 90 12.96 3.84 9.49
CA MET A 90 12.01 3.72 8.39
C MET A 90 11.86 5.10 7.75
N ASP A 91 12.66 5.38 6.72
CA ASP A 91 12.63 6.67 6.02
C ASP A 91 11.31 6.89 5.28
N LEU A 92 10.73 8.07 5.44
CA LEU A 92 9.49 8.48 4.77
C LEU A 92 9.74 9.14 3.40
N GLY A 93 10.95 9.67 3.19
CA GLY A 93 11.36 10.35 1.97
C GLY A 93 11.37 9.40 0.77
N LEU A 94 10.84 9.86 -0.36
CA LEU A 94 10.69 9.04 -1.56
C LEU A 94 12.04 8.59 -2.15
N GLU A 95 13.05 9.46 -2.16
CA GLU A 95 14.39 9.13 -2.69
C GLU A 95 15.09 8.02 -1.87
N ALA A 96 15.03 8.12 -0.54
CA ALA A 96 15.56 7.09 0.36
C ALA A 96 14.78 5.78 0.22
N THR A 97 13.45 5.86 0.13
CA THR A 97 12.57 4.71 -0.12
C THR A 97 12.91 4.02 -1.44
N PHE A 98 13.12 4.79 -2.52
CA PHE A 98 13.51 4.27 -3.83
C PHE A 98 14.88 3.60 -3.77
N ASP A 99 15.88 4.23 -3.14
CA ASP A 99 17.21 3.64 -2.99
C ASP A 99 17.15 2.29 -2.27
N GLN A 100 16.49 2.27 -1.11
CA GLN A 100 16.32 1.06 -0.30
C GLN A 100 15.60 -0.04 -1.10
N ILE A 101 14.41 0.25 -1.62
CA ILE A 101 13.54 -0.77 -2.20
C ILE A 101 14.04 -1.22 -3.58
N VAL A 102 14.38 -0.26 -4.45
CA VAL A 102 14.71 -0.53 -5.85
C VAL A 102 16.18 -0.93 -6.01
N ARG A 103 17.12 -0.17 -5.43
CA ARG A 103 18.55 -0.45 -5.64
C ARG A 103 19.09 -1.54 -4.73
N ARG A 104 18.60 -1.63 -3.49
CA ARG A 104 19.06 -2.61 -2.49
C ARG A 104 18.15 -3.83 -2.33
N ASN A 105 17.14 -3.98 -3.19
CA ASN A 105 16.19 -5.09 -3.19
C ASN A 105 15.48 -5.30 -1.84
N ARG A 106 15.27 -4.24 -1.06
CA ARG A 106 14.53 -4.32 0.20
C ARG A 106 13.03 -4.22 0.00
N GLY A 107 12.30 -4.34 1.11
CA GLY A 107 10.90 -3.99 1.20
C GLY A 107 10.69 -2.73 2.04
N GLY A 108 9.47 -2.58 2.55
CA GLY A 108 9.13 -1.57 3.54
C GLY A 108 7.71 -1.76 4.09
N TRP A 109 7.32 -0.91 5.03
CA TRP A 109 5.94 -0.86 5.50
C TRP A 109 5.05 -0.02 4.58
N CYS A 110 3.74 0.10 4.89
CA CYS A 110 2.76 0.77 4.03
C CYS A 110 3.18 2.18 3.61
N LEU A 111 3.78 2.98 4.51
CA LEU A 111 4.19 4.35 4.20
C LEU A 111 5.31 4.44 3.14
N GLN A 112 6.06 3.36 2.94
CA GLN A 112 7.14 3.27 1.97
C GLN A 112 6.66 2.62 0.67
N VAL A 113 6.10 1.42 0.74
CA VAL A 113 5.75 0.65 -0.46
C VAL A 113 4.58 1.27 -1.24
N ASN A 114 3.60 1.86 -0.55
CA ASN A 114 2.51 2.56 -1.23
C ASN A 114 2.90 3.98 -1.67
N HIS A 115 3.87 4.63 -1.01
CA HIS A 115 4.42 5.89 -1.52
C HIS A 115 5.24 5.66 -2.80
N LEU A 116 6.00 4.57 -2.87
CA LEU A 116 6.69 4.15 -4.09
C LEU A 116 5.69 3.78 -5.20
N LEU A 117 4.63 3.03 -4.89
CA LEU A 117 3.57 2.71 -5.86
C LEU A 117 2.86 3.96 -6.36
N TYR A 118 2.55 4.91 -5.46
CA TYR A 118 1.98 6.21 -5.81
C TYR A 118 2.86 6.95 -6.82
N TRP A 119 4.16 7.04 -6.56
CA TRP A 119 5.11 7.65 -7.48
C TRP A 119 5.14 6.92 -8.82
N ALA A 120 5.18 5.59 -8.84
CA ALA A 120 5.24 4.83 -10.08
C ALA A 120 3.96 5.02 -10.93
N LEU A 121 2.78 4.91 -10.32
CA LEU A 121 1.49 5.06 -11.00
C LEU A 121 1.27 6.48 -11.53
N THR A 122 1.60 7.50 -10.73
CA THR A 122 1.52 8.90 -11.17
C THR A 122 2.53 9.21 -12.28
N THR A 123 3.75 8.66 -12.20
CA THR A 123 4.79 8.84 -13.22
C THR A 123 4.36 8.31 -14.59
N ILE A 124 3.65 7.17 -14.63
CA ILE A 124 3.12 6.64 -15.91
C ILE A 124 1.81 7.30 -16.35
N GLY A 125 1.16 8.09 -15.49
CA GLY A 125 0.03 8.94 -15.85
C GLY A 125 -1.33 8.55 -15.25
N PHE A 126 -1.40 7.57 -14.33
CA PHE A 126 -2.65 7.28 -13.62
C PHE A 126 -3.02 8.44 -12.69
N GLU A 127 -4.30 8.82 -12.69
CA GLU A 127 -4.86 9.73 -11.67
C GLU A 127 -4.89 9.00 -10.31
N THR A 128 -3.89 9.27 -9.48
CA THR A 128 -3.69 8.58 -8.21
C THR A 128 -3.77 9.56 -7.04
N THR A 129 -4.46 9.19 -5.97
CA THR A 129 -4.62 9.97 -4.74
C THR A 129 -4.15 9.15 -3.55
N ILE A 130 -3.32 9.74 -2.67
CA ILE A 130 -2.98 9.12 -1.39
C ILE A 130 -4.17 9.30 -0.43
N LEU A 131 -4.56 8.22 0.24
CA LEU A 131 -5.56 8.23 1.31
C LEU A 131 -4.92 7.71 2.59
N GLY A 132 -5.53 8.05 3.72
CA GLY A 132 -5.12 7.57 5.03
C GLY A 132 -6.20 6.76 5.73
N GLY A 133 -5.76 5.70 6.39
CA GLY A 133 -6.62 4.71 7.02
C GLY A 133 -6.25 4.37 8.47
N TYR A 134 -7.20 3.71 9.12
CA TYR A 134 -7.17 3.29 10.52
C TYR A 134 -7.29 1.77 10.56
N VAL A 135 -6.34 1.08 11.16
CA VAL A 135 -6.27 -0.40 11.12
C VAL A 135 -7.13 -1.00 12.23
N TYR A 136 -7.88 -2.06 11.92
CA TYR A 136 -8.72 -2.74 12.90
C TYR A 136 -7.89 -3.66 13.81
N ASN A 137 -8.00 -3.41 15.12
CA ASN A 137 -7.43 -4.25 16.16
C ASN A 137 -8.53 -5.14 16.75
N THR A 138 -8.41 -6.46 16.57
CA THR A 138 -9.42 -7.42 17.04
C THR A 138 -9.46 -7.51 18.56
N SER A 139 -8.31 -7.47 19.25
CA SER A 139 -8.23 -7.50 20.71
C SER A 139 -8.91 -6.29 21.36
N ALA A 140 -8.78 -5.11 20.74
CA ALA A 140 -9.41 -3.88 21.21
C ALA A 140 -10.83 -3.65 20.66
N ASN A 141 -11.28 -4.51 19.74
CA ASN A 141 -12.55 -4.43 19.01
C ASN A 141 -12.83 -3.03 18.44
N LYS A 142 -11.80 -2.38 17.88
CA LYS A 142 -11.89 -1.03 17.31
C LYS A 142 -10.80 -0.77 16.27
N TYR A 143 -11.05 0.21 15.41
CA TYR A 143 -10.01 0.79 14.56
C TYR A 143 -9.02 1.60 15.38
N SER A 144 -7.79 1.76 14.88
CA SER A 144 -6.76 2.59 15.51
C SER A 144 -7.25 4.03 15.70
N ASN A 145 -6.82 4.69 16.78
CA ASN A 145 -7.16 6.09 17.02
C ASN A 145 -6.42 7.04 16.05
N ALA A 146 -5.25 6.63 15.59
CA ALA A 146 -4.42 7.38 14.65
C ALA A 146 -4.53 6.81 13.24
N MET A 147 -4.34 7.68 12.26
CA MET A 147 -4.27 7.35 10.83
C MET A 147 -2.90 6.70 10.53
N ILE A 148 -2.82 5.39 10.69
CA ILE A 148 -1.55 4.64 10.67
C ILE A 148 -1.32 3.85 9.37
N HIS A 149 -2.26 3.92 8.41
CA HIS A 149 -2.18 3.21 7.15
C HIS A 149 -2.23 4.17 5.96
N LEU A 150 -1.36 3.97 4.98
CA LEU A 150 -1.38 4.69 3.71
C LEU A 150 -1.88 3.74 2.64
N LEU A 151 -2.86 4.16 1.84
CA LEU A 151 -3.40 3.42 0.70
C LEU A 151 -3.68 4.39 -0.46
N LEU A 152 -3.96 3.86 -1.66
CA LEU A 152 -4.15 4.68 -2.86
C LEU A 152 -5.56 4.54 -3.44
N LYS A 153 -6.10 5.66 -3.94
CA LYS A 153 -7.24 5.67 -4.86
C LYS A 153 -6.72 5.93 -6.27
N VAL A 154 -7.15 5.14 -7.25
CA VAL A 154 -6.85 5.33 -8.67
C VAL A 154 -8.15 5.55 -9.44
N THR A 155 -8.22 6.60 -10.25
CA THR A 155 -9.36 6.88 -11.14
C THR A 155 -9.02 6.44 -12.57
N ILE A 156 -9.87 5.62 -13.18
CA ILE A 156 -9.74 5.15 -14.57
C ILE A 156 -11.10 5.31 -15.25
N ASP A 157 -11.20 6.14 -16.28
CA ASP A 157 -12.42 6.37 -17.06
C ASP A 157 -13.67 6.63 -16.19
N GLY A 158 -13.51 7.44 -15.13
CA GLY A 158 -14.57 7.80 -14.18
C GLY A 158 -14.89 6.74 -13.11
N ARG A 159 -14.23 5.57 -13.14
CA ARG A 159 -14.32 4.55 -12.09
C ARG A 159 -13.20 4.72 -11.07
N ASN A 160 -13.53 4.51 -9.80
CA ASN A 160 -12.58 4.63 -8.69
C ASN A 160 -12.21 3.24 -8.16
N TYR A 161 -10.92 3.02 -7.95
CA TYR A 161 -10.38 1.79 -7.38
C TYR A 161 -9.50 2.11 -6.19
N ILE A 162 -9.47 1.21 -5.20
CA ILE A 162 -8.47 1.17 -4.16
C ILE A 162 -7.33 0.25 -4.60
N ALA A 163 -6.11 0.75 -4.51
CA ALA A 163 -4.89 -0.01 -4.69
C ALA A 163 -4.02 0.13 -3.44
N ASP A 164 -3.60 -1.00 -2.87
CA ASP A 164 -2.78 -1.06 -1.68
C ASP A 164 -1.85 -2.26 -1.83
N ALA A 165 -0.54 -2.03 -1.76
CA ALA A 165 0.52 -3.04 -1.82
C ALA A 165 1.26 -3.20 -0.47
N GLY A 166 0.72 -2.63 0.60
CA GLY A 166 1.44 -2.36 1.84
C GLY A 166 0.78 -2.86 3.11
N PHE A 167 -0.25 -3.69 3.04
CA PHE A 167 -0.80 -4.36 4.23
C PHE A 167 -0.15 -5.73 4.48
N GLY A 168 0.17 -6.47 3.42
CA GLY A 168 0.87 -7.75 3.49
C GLY A 168 0.03 -8.92 4.03
N CYS A 169 0.70 -10.06 4.26
CA CYS A 169 0.09 -11.29 4.78
C CYS A 169 -1.11 -11.75 3.93
N SER A 170 -2.07 -12.46 4.53
CA SER A 170 -3.33 -12.88 3.89
C SER A 170 -4.40 -11.79 3.82
N TYR A 171 -4.05 -10.55 4.15
CA TYR A 171 -4.90 -9.36 4.05
C TYR A 171 -4.68 -8.58 2.76
N GLN A 172 -3.64 -8.92 2.02
CA GLN A 172 -3.19 -8.24 0.82
C GLN A 172 -4.14 -8.48 -0.36
N MET A 173 -4.67 -7.41 -0.95
CA MET A 173 -5.41 -7.49 -2.22
C MET A 173 -4.47 -7.87 -3.37
N TRP A 174 -4.95 -8.67 -4.31
CA TRP A 174 -4.23 -9.06 -5.53
C TRP A 174 -4.72 -8.31 -6.77
N GLN A 175 -5.85 -7.62 -6.66
CA GLN A 175 -6.41 -6.77 -7.72
C GLN A 175 -6.96 -5.49 -7.08
N PRO A 176 -6.93 -4.34 -7.78
CA PRO A 176 -7.55 -3.12 -7.30
C PRO A 176 -9.04 -3.34 -7.00
N LEU A 177 -9.50 -2.87 -5.84
CA LEU A 177 -10.89 -3.02 -5.42
C LEU A 177 -11.71 -1.86 -5.95
N GLU A 178 -12.76 -2.11 -6.73
CA GLU A 178 -13.67 -1.07 -7.19
C GLU A 178 -14.40 -0.46 -5.99
N LEU A 179 -14.45 0.87 -5.92
CA LEU A 179 -14.99 1.63 -4.80
C LEU A 179 -16.53 1.68 -4.85
N ILE A 180 -17.16 0.51 -4.69
CA ILE A 180 -18.61 0.32 -4.68
C ILE A 180 -19.03 -0.29 -3.34
N SER A 181 -19.84 0.45 -2.58
CA SER A 181 -20.31 0.04 -1.25
C SER A 181 -21.12 -1.26 -1.32
N GLY A 182 -20.78 -2.23 -0.46
CA GLY A 182 -21.47 -3.52 -0.31
C GLY A 182 -21.23 -4.52 -1.43
N LYS A 183 -20.35 -4.23 -2.40
CA LYS A 183 -20.02 -5.16 -3.48
C LYS A 183 -19.00 -6.19 -3.01
N ASP A 184 -19.38 -7.47 -3.07
CA ASP A 184 -18.44 -8.58 -2.94
C ASP A 184 -17.47 -8.63 -4.11
N GLN A 185 -16.17 -8.71 -3.81
CA GLN A 185 -15.08 -8.73 -4.78
C GLN A 185 -14.20 -9.96 -4.55
N PRO A 186 -14.58 -11.13 -5.11
CA PRO A 186 -13.81 -12.36 -4.98
C PRO A 186 -12.44 -12.24 -5.63
N GLN A 187 -11.40 -12.56 -4.87
CA GLN A 187 -10.02 -12.67 -5.34
C GLN A 187 -9.41 -14.00 -4.87
N VAL A 188 -8.18 -14.29 -5.33
CA VAL A 188 -7.46 -15.49 -4.89
C VAL A 188 -7.33 -15.54 -3.36
N PRO A 189 -6.91 -14.47 -2.65
CA PRO A 189 -6.73 -14.54 -1.19
C PRO A 189 -8.04 -14.77 -0.42
N CYS A 190 -9.09 -14.07 -0.80
CA CYS A 190 -10.38 -14.05 -0.10
C CYS A 190 -11.43 -13.29 -0.92
N ILE A 191 -12.64 -13.15 -0.36
CA ILE A 191 -13.62 -12.17 -0.87
C ILE A 191 -13.45 -10.89 -0.07
N PHE A 192 -13.10 -9.80 -0.74
CA PHE A 192 -13.08 -8.47 -0.13
C PHE A 192 -14.43 -7.78 -0.30
N CYS A 193 -14.78 -6.91 0.65
CA CYS A 193 -15.94 -6.04 0.55
C CYS A 193 -15.57 -4.65 1.06
N LEU A 194 -15.88 -3.63 0.26
CA LEU A 194 -15.80 -2.23 0.66
C LEU A 194 -17.21 -1.77 1.03
N THR A 195 -17.40 -1.27 2.24
CA THR A 195 -18.69 -0.71 2.68
C THR A 195 -18.50 0.75 3.06
N GLU A 196 -19.43 1.61 2.65
CA GLU A 196 -19.45 3.02 3.00
C GLU A 196 -20.56 3.28 4.02
N GLU A 197 -20.22 3.99 5.09
CA GLU A 197 -21.17 4.51 6.07
C GLU A 197 -20.74 5.91 6.53
N ARG A 198 -21.58 6.92 6.26
CA ARG A 198 -21.43 8.30 6.75
C ARG A 198 -20.08 8.96 6.39
N GLY A 199 -19.62 8.73 5.17
CA GLY A 199 -18.37 9.24 4.62
C GLY A 199 -17.13 8.42 4.95
N ILE A 200 -17.28 7.31 5.70
CA ILE A 200 -16.19 6.41 6.06
C ILE A 200 -16.34 5.11 5.27
N TRP A 201 -15.25 4.69 4.65
CA TRP A 201 -15.13 3.42 3.96
C TRP A 201 -14.48 2.39 4.87
N TYR A 202 -14.92 1.15 4.77
CA TYR A 202 -14.44 0.00 5.53
C TYR A 202 -14.05 -1.09 4.56
N LEU A 203 -12.81 -1.59 4.66
CA LEU A 203 -12.39 -2.80 3.97
C LEU A 203 -12.50 -3.99 4.91
N ASP A 204 -13.28 -4.98 4.49
CA ASP A 204 -13.43 -6.25 5.18
C ASP A 204 -13.08 -7.41 4.24
N GLN A 205 -12.84 -8.58 4.82
CA GLN A 205 -12.68 -9.83 4.07
C GLN A 205 -13.46 -10.99 4.67
N ILE A 206 -13.89 -11.90 3.79
CA ILE A 206 -14.40 -13.23 4.12
C ILE A 206 -13.32 -14.25 3.76
N ARG A 207 -12.69 -14.81 4.78
CA ARG A 207 -11.60 -15.79 4.68
C ARG A 207 -12.13 -17.20 4.46
N ARG A 208 -11.28 -18.03 3.87
CA ARG A 208 -11.46 -19.49 3.79
C ARG A 208 -11.20 -20.14 5.15
N GLU A 209 -11.58 -21.41 5.23
CA GLU A 209 -11.11 -22.26 6.33
C GLU A 209 -9.59 -22.38 6.28
N GLN A 210 -8.98 -22.72 7.42
CA GLN A 210 -7.54 -22.87 7.54
C GLN A 210 -7.21 -24.29 7.98
N TYR A 211 -6.40 -24.96 7.17
CA TYR A 211 -5.81 -26.24 7.53
C TYR A 211 -4.36 -26.03 7.98
N ILE A 212 -4.09 -26.35 9.24
CA ILE A 212 -2.77 -26.26 9.86
C ILE A 212 -2.29 -27.69 10.11
N PRO A 213 -1.35 -28.21 9.30
CA PRO A 213 -0.89 -29.60 9.43
C PRO A 213 -0.13 -29.81 10.74
N ASN A 214 0.72 -28.85 11.11
CA ASN A 214 1.50 -28.92 12.34
C ASN A 214 0.64 -28.48 13.54
N GLN A 215 0.25 -29.47 14.35
CA GLN A 215 -0.64 -29.28 15.50
C GLN A 215 -0.06 -28.36 16.58
N GLU A 216 1.26 -28.22 16.67
CA GLU A 216 1.93 -27.33 17.64
C GLU A 216 1.54 -25.86 17.45
N PHE A 217 1.16 -25.46 16.23
CA PHE A 217 0.83 -24.09 15.88
C PHE A 217 -0.68 -23.80 15.86
N LEU A 218 -1.55 -24.75 16.21
CA LEU A 218 -3.02 -24.55 16.20
C LEU A 218 -3.48 -23.38 17.08
N ASN A 219 -2.74 -23.12 18.17
CA ASN A 219 -3.03 -22.03 19.09
C ASN A 219 -2.09 -20.83 18.92
N SER A 220 -1.34 -20.77 17.82
CA SER A 220 -0.48 -19.63 17.51
C SER A 220 -1.27 -18.32 17.50
N GLU A 221 -0.73 -17.29 18.14
CA GLU A 221 -1.29 -15.93 18.12
C GLU A 221 -1.22 -15.27 16.73
N LEU A 222 -0.47 -15.87 15.79
CA LEU A 222 -0.42 -15.43 14.41
C LEU A 222 -1.67 -15.84 13.62
N LEU A 223 -2.50 -16.76 14.11
CA LEU A 223 -3.69 -17.22 13.41
C LEU A 223 -4.91 -16.32 13.72
N GLU A 224 -5.47 -15.71 12.67
CA GLU A 224 -6.82 -15.12 12.74
C GLU A 224 -7.85 -16.25 12.74
N ARG A 225 -8.71 -16.30 13.76
CA ARG A 225 -9.71 -17.37 13.94
C ARG A 225 -11.04 -17.05 13.28
N ASN A 226 -11.32 -15.77 13.03
CA ASN A 226 -12.58 -15.35 12.45
C ASN A 226 -12.54 -15.44 10.93
N LYS A 227 -13.57 -16.03 10.32
CA LYS A 227 -13.74 -15.99 8.86
C LYS A 227 -13.95 -14.57 8.36
N TYR A 228 -14.86 -13.85 8.99
CA TYR A 228 -15.10 -12.45 8.68
C TYR A 228 -14.13 -11.59 9.48
N ARG A 229 -13.36 -10.76 8.78
CA ARG A 229 -12.32 -9.93 9.37
C ARG A 229 -12.37 -8.54 8.76
N LYS A 230 -12.67 -7.55 9.61
CA LYS A 230 -12.47 -6.13 9.30
C LYS A 230 -10.98 -5.88 9.12
N ILE A 231 -10.53 -5.07 8.16
CA ILE A 231 -9.09 -4.85 7.92
C ILE A 231 -8.70 -3.45 8.36
N TYR A 232 -9.23 -2.45 7.67
CA TYR A 232 -9.01 -1.04 7.97
C TYR A 232 -10.21 -0.19 7.52
N SER A 233 -10.34 1.01 8.07
CA SER A 233 -11.26 2.03 7.60
C SER A 233 -10.49 3.23 7.04
N PHE A 234 -11.11 4.03 6.19
CA PHE A 234 -10.49 5.23 5.59
C PHE A 234 -11.55 6.23 5.13
N THR A 235 -11.13 7.43 4.79
CA THR A 235 -11.96 8.43 4.11
C THR A 235 -11.39 8.72 2.74
N LEU A 236 -12.19 9.33 1.86
CA LEU A 236 -11.72 9.76 0.53
C LEU A 236 -11.03 11.12 0.54
N GLU A 237 -10.71 11.65 1.72
CA GLU A 237 -9.97 12.91 1.86
C GLU A 237 -8.54 12.73 1.32
N PRO A 238 -8.14 13.49 0.28
CA PRO A 238 -6.79 13.43 -0.25
C PRO A 238 -5.75 13.76 0.81
N ARG A 239 -4.68 12.97 0.86
CA ARG A 239 -3.54 13.17 1.75
C ARG A 239 -2.27 13.43 0.96
N THR A 240 -1.26 13.92 1.67
CA THR A 240 0.11 13.97 1.22
C THR A 240 0.99 13.15 2.16
N ILE A 241 2.21 12.80 1.73
CA ILE A 241 3.12 12.04 2.59
C ILE A 241 3.44 12.78 3.91
N LYS A 242 3.36 14.12 3.93
CA LYS A 242 3.60 14.94 5.13
C LYS A 242 2.59 14.68 6.24
N ASP A 243 1.36 14.30 5.88
CA ASP A 243 0.31 13.96 6.85
C ASP A 243 0.67 12.72 7.67
N PHE A 244 1.66 11.95 7.21
CA PHE A 244 2.14 10.74 7.88
C PHE A 244 3.47 10.94 8.64
N GLU A 245 4.06 12.14 8.69
CA GLU A 245 5.36 12.36 9.37
C GLU A 245 5.32 12.00 10.86
N SER A 246 4.30 12.48 11.57
CA SER A 246 4.16 12.22 13.01
C SER A 246 3.92 10.73 13.30
N VAL A 247 3.14 10.05 12.46
CA VAL A 247 2.86 8.62 12.64
C VAL A 247 4.04 7.74 12.24
N ASN A 248 4.84 8.15 11.25
CA ASN A 248 6.09 7.48 10.88
C ASN A 248 7.04 7.40 12.09
N ILE A 249 7.26 8.53 12.79
CA ILE A 249 8.07 8.59 14.00
C ILE A 249 7.46 7.72 15.11
N TYR A 250 6.16 7.91 15.38
CA TYR A 250 5.48 7.16 16.45
C TYR A 250 5.53 5.65 16.24
N LEU A 251 5.30 5.14 15.02
CA LEU A 251 5.21 3.71 14.76
C LEU A 251 6.56 2.99 14.88
N GLN A 252 7.69 3.67 14.70
CA GLN A 252 9.02 3.06 14.83
C GLN A 252 9.65 3.24 16.22
N GLU A 253 9.12 4.11 17.08
CA GLU A 253 9.66 4.37 18.42
C GLU A 253 8.75 3.86 19.55
N SER A 254 7.43 3.92 19.37
CA SER A 254 6.48 3.63 20.45
C SER A 254 6.49 2.14 20.83
N PRO A 255 6.62 1.79 22.12
CA PRO A 255 6.42 0.42 22.60
C PRO A 255 4.99 -0.11 22.40
N ALA A 256 4.02 0.78 22.14
CA ALA A 256 2.65 0.39 21.82
C ALA A 256 2.49 -0.04 20.35
N SER A 257 3.47 0.24 19.49
CA SER A 257 3.45 -0.11 18.07
C SER A 257 3.73 -1.59 17.85
N VAL A 258 2.95 -2.21 16.95
CA VAL A 258 3.22 -3.59 16.51
C VAL A 258 4.58 -3.69 15.79
N PHE A 259 4.99 -2.62 15.10
CA PHE A 259 6.23 -2.59 14.33
C PHE A 259 7.50 -2.62 15.20
N THR A 260 7.44 -2.13 16.45
CA THR A 260 8.55 -2.25 17.42
C THR A 260 8.45 -3.53 18.25
N SER A 261 7.25 -4.12 18.34
CA SER A 261 6.99 -5.36 19.09
C SER A 261 7.42 -6.60 18.31
N LYS A 262 7.15 -6.66 17.00
CA LYS A 262 7.41 -7.84 16.17
C LYS A 262 8.24 -7.45 14.94
N SER A 263 9.24 -8.26 14.62
CA SER A 263 9.95 -8.19 13.34
C SER A 263 9.25 -9.08 12.34
N PHE A 264 8.91 -8.57 11.16
CA PHE A 264 8.24 -9.36 10.14
C PHE A 264 8.61 -8.98 8.72
N CYS A 265 8.39 -9.93 7.83
CA CYS A 265 8.53 -9.77 6.39
C CYS A 265 7.52 -10.67 5.69
N SER A 266 6.73 -10.12 4.76
CA SER A 266 5.72 -10.85 4.01
C SER A 266 5.83 -10.58 2.51
N LEU A 267 5.69 -11.62 1.69
CA LEU A 267 5.78 -11.53 0.24
C LEU A 267 4.74 -12.46 -0.39
N GLN A 268 3.95 -11.92 -1.32
CA GLN A 268 2.96 -12.71 -2.03
C GLN A 268 3.66 -13.62 -3.06
N THR A 269 3.06 -14.78 -3.33
CA THR A 269 3.51 -15.70 -4.37
C THR A 269 2.39 -15.85 -5.42
N PRO A 270 2.62 -16.55 -6.53
CA PRO A 270 1.55 -16.85 -7.49
C PRO A 270 0.36 -17.63 -6.91
N GLU A 271 0.54 -18.34 -5.79
CA GLU A 271 -0.49 -19.21 -5.18
C GLU A 271 -0.79 -18.89 -3.71
N GLY A 272 -0.11 -17.91 -3.11
CA GLY A 272 -0.02 -17.84 -1.66
C GLY A 272 0.72 -16.64 -1.12
N VAL A 273 1.21 -16.77 0.11
CA VAL A 273 2.02 -15.75 0.78
C VAL A 273 3.01 -16.41 1.74
N HIS A 274 4.26 -15.96 1.68
CA HIS A 274 5.23 -16.20 2.75
C HIS A 274 5.13 -15.10 3.80
N CYS A 275 5.25 -15.47 5.07
CA CYS A 275 5.39 -14.51 6.16
C CYS A 275 6.35 -15.05 7.21
N LEU A 276 7.39 -14.27 7.50
CA LEU A 276 8.29 -14.49 8.62
C LEU A 276 7.90 -13.53 9.75
N VAL A 277 7.67 -14.02 10.97
CA VAL A 277 7.43 -13.21 12.17
C VAL A 277 8.32 -13.69 13.31
N GLY A 278 9.28 -12.86 13.72
CA GLY A 278 10.36 -13.28 14.63
C GLY A 278 11.11 -14.47 14.05
N PHE A 279 11.01 -15.62 14.73
CA PHE A 279 11.62 -16.90 14.32
C PHE A 279 10.65 -17.84 13.61
N THR A 280 9.40 -17.42 13.37
CA THR A 280 8.37 -18.30 12.80
C THR A 280 8.18 -17.97 11.33
N LEU A 281 8.62 -18.87 10.45
CA LEU A 281 8.35 -18.80 9.02
C LEU A 281 7.04 -19.52 8.72
N THR A 282 6.22 -18.89 7.89
CA THR A 282 4.95 -19.43 7.47
C THR A 282 4.80 -19.34 5.97
N TYR A 283 4.14 -20.34 5.40
CA TYR A 283 3.67 -20.31 4.02
C TYR A 283 2.18 -20.64 4.01
N ARG A 284 1.39 -19.72 3.46
CA ARG A 284 -0.03 -19.94 3.19
C ARG A 284 -0.20 -20.18 1.71
N ARG A 285 -0.81 -21.31 1.34
CA ARG A 285 -1.27 -21.58 -0.02
C ARG A 285 -2.77 -21.41 -0.08
N PHE A 286 -3.23 -20.44 -0.88
CA PHE A 286 -4.63 -20.09 -0.97
C PHE A 286 -5.43 -21.18 -1.69
N ASN A 287 -6.61 -21.50 -1.15
CA ASN A 287 -7.54 -22.46 -1.74
C ASN A 287 -6.86 -23.80 -2.12
N TYR A 288 -6.02 -24.32 -1.24
CA TYR A 288 -5.26 -25.56 -1.43
C TYR A 288 -6.18 -26.75 -1.73
N LYS A 289 -7.30 -26.86 -1.00
CA LYS A 289 -8.29 -27.92 -1.18
C LYS A 289 -9.63 -27.50 -0.57
N ASP A 290 -10.75 -27.82 -1.24
CA ASP A 290 -12.12 -27.71 -0.70
C ASP A 290 -12.40 -26.38 0.03
N ASN A 291 -12.09 -25.24 -0.60
CA ASN A 291 -12.28 -23.90 -0.02
C ASN A 291 -11.55 -23.70 1.33
N THR A 292 -10.37 -24.32 1.46
CA THR A 292 -9.49 -24.26 2.63
C THR A 292 -8.09 -23.83 2.21
N ASP A 293 -7.51 -22.87 2.93
CA ASP A 293 -6.11 -22.49 2.80
C ASP A 293 -5.23 -23.46 3.61
N LEU A 294 -4.12 -23.90 3.02
CA LEU A 294 -3.08 -24.59 3.76
C LEU A 294 -2.18 -23.55 4.43
N VAL A 295 -1.88 -23.70 5.72
CA VAL A 295 -0.95 -22.84 6.46
C VAL A 295 0.13 -23.69 7.13
N GLU A 296 1.33 -23.63 6.56
CA GLU A 296 2.50 -24.34 7.06
C GLU A 296 3.33 -23.42 7.96
N PHE A 297 3.85 -23.97 9.06
CA PHE A 297 4.64 -23.26 10.05
C PHE A 297 5.97 -24.00 10.29
N ASN A 298 7.06 -23.24 10.33
CA ASN A 298 8.38 -23.71 10.71
C ASN A 298 9.00 -22.72 11.71
N THR A 299 9.54 -23.23 12.82
CA THR A 299 10.41 -22.45 13.71
C THR A 299 11.83 -22.50 13.17
N LEU A 300 12.45 -21.34 13.04
CA LEU A 300 13.80 -21.17 12.52
C LEU A 300 14.77 -20.79 13.64
N ASN A 301 16.04 -21.15 13.49
CA ASN A 301 17.14 -20.55 14.25
C ASN A 301 17.67 -19.27 13.56
N GLU A 302 18.63 -18.57 14.18
CA GLU A 302 19.16 -17.30 13.67
C GLU A 302 19.78 -17.41 12.26
N GLU A 303 20.52 -18.49 11.98
CA GLU A 303 21.15 -18.69 10.66
C GLU A 303 20.10 -19.00 9.60
N GLU A 304 19.12 -19.85 9.92
CA GLU A 304 17.99 -20.16 9.03
C GLU A 304 17.16 -18.92 8.71
N VAL A 305 16.97 -18.00 9.66
CA VAL A 305 16.30 -16.71 9.41
C VAL A 305 17.05 -15.92 8.34
N LYS A 306 18.38 -15.80 8.46
CA LYS A 306 19.21 -15.07 7.50
C LYS A 306 19.17 -15.70 6.11
N GLU A 307 19.23 -17.03 6.04
CA GLU A 307 19.13 -17.77 4.78
C GLU A 307 17.75 -17.58 4.12
N ASN A 308 16.66 -17.67 4.89
CA ASN A 308 15.30 -17.52 4.37
C ASN A 308 15.00 -16.08 3.95
N LEU A 309 15.53 -15.06 4.63
CA LEU A 309 15.45 -13.66 4.18
C LEU A 309 16.01 -13.50 2.76
N LYS A 310 17.15 -14.13 2.46
CA LYS A 310 17.74 -14.09 1.12
C LYS A 310 16.98 -14.96 0.12
N ASN A 311 16.70 -16.22 0.46
CA ASN A 311 16.20 -17.20 -0.49
C ASN A 311 14.71 -17.01 -0.84
N ILE A 312 13.89 -16.62 0.14
CA ILE A 312 12.44 -16.45 -0.04
C ILE A 312 12.10 -15.00 -0.37
N PHE A 313 12.67 -14.05 0.38
CA PHE A 313 12.27 -12.64 0.31
C PHE A 313 13.21 -11.76 -0.52
N ASN A 314 14.32 -12.32 -1.03
CA ASN A 314 15.39 -11.58 -1.73
C ASN A 314 15.95 -10.40 -0.91
N ILE A 315 15.92 -10.51 0.42
CA ILE A 315 16.42 -9.50 1.34
C ILE A 315 17.85 -9.83 1.76
N SER A 316 18.73 -8.86 1.62
CA SER A 316 20.06 -8.86 2.24
C SER A 316 20.15 -7.68 3.22
N LEU A 317 20.55 -7.94 4.46
CA LEU A 317 20.67 -6.93 5.51
C LEU A 317 22.15 -6.57 5.71
N GLU A 318 22.44 -5.27 5.79
CA GLU A 318 23.81 -4.76 6.00
C GLU A 318 24.22 -4.82 7.48
N LYS A 319 23.25 -4.65 8.39
CA LYS A 319 23.45 -4.68 9.85
C LYS A 319 22.91 -5.97 10.46
N LYS A 320 23.35 -6.23 11.70
CA LYS A 320 22.88 -7.37 12.49
C LYS A 320 21.38 -7.21 12.77
N PHE A 321 20.60 -8.17 12.29
CA PHE A 321 19.18 -8.30 12.59
C PHE A 321 18.96 -8.98 13.93
N VAL A 322 18.00 -8.49 14.71
CA VAL A 322 17.56 -9.12 15.96
C VAL A 322 16.10 -9.51 15.82
N PRO A 323 15.78 -10.77 15.48
CA PRO A 323 14.40 -11.21 15.34
C PRO A 323 13.64 -11.03 16.66
N LYS A 324 12.41 -10.50 16.59
CA LYS A 324 11.59 -10.18 17.75
C LYS A 324 10.16 -10.66 17.57
N HIS A 325 9.62 -11.30 18.61
CA HIS A 325 8.24 -11.76 18.67
C HIS A 325 7.60 -11.30 19.99
N GLY A 326 7.30 -10.00 20.08
CA GLY A 326 6.62 -9.41 21.23
C GLY A 326 5.12 -9.70 21.26
N ASP A 327 4.41 -9.11 22.23
CA ASP A 327 3.03 -9.43 22.60
C ASP A 327 1.94 -8.65 21.83
N LYS A 328 2.32 -7.68 20.99
CA LYS A 328 1.33 -6.92 20.21
C LYS A 328 0.67 -7.79 19.15
N LEU A 329 -0.65 -7.65 19.04
CA LEU A 329 -1.47 -8.36 18.08
C LEU A 329 -0.95 -8.14 16.64
N PHE A 330 -0.63 -9.25 15.98
CA PHE A 330 -0.28 -9.33 14.56
C PHE A 330 -0.60 -10.75 14.10
N THR A 331 -1.28 -10.88 12.98
CA THR A 331 -1.77 -12.16 12.44
C THR A 331 -1.42 -12.27 10.96
N ILE A 332 -1.36 -13.48 10.41
CA ILE A 332 -0.85 -13.78 9.06
C ILE A 332 -1.89 -14.29 8.06
#